data_AF-A0A820ERS8-F1
#
_entry.id   AF-A0A820ERS8-F1
#
_cell.length_a   1.000
_cell.length_b   1.000
_cell.length_c   1.000
_cell.angle_alpha   90.00
_cell.angle_beta   90.00
_cell.angle_gamma   90.00
#
_symmetry.space_group_name_H-M   'P 1'
#
loop_
_entity.id
_entity.type
_entity.pdbx_description
1 polymer ?
#
loop_
_entity_poly.entity_id
_entity_poly.type
_entity_poly.pdbx_seq_one_letter_code
_entity_poly.pdbx_strand_id
1 'polypeptide(L)'
;SKKPRARDLGIPFDGVPGKYNAITDVDGIQVGFSTIIEGDSIRTGVTAIFPRRTNSDRSQSPCFANWFSLNGNGEITGIHRLAESGLLTCPILITNTLSVGICRDSLILNIARIL
;
A
#
# COMPACT_ATOMS: atom_id res chain seq x y z
N SER A 1 24.35 -0.78 6.37
CA SER A 1 24.41 -2.24 6.10
C SER A 1 23.02 -2.72 5.69
N LYS A 2 22.89 -3.50 4.60
CA LYS A 2 21.59 -4.14 4.28
C LYS A 2 21.29 -5.18 5.37
N LYS A 3 20.13 -5.07 6.02
CA LYS A 3 19.67 -6.13 6.94
C LYS A 3 19.39 -7.40 6.13
N PRO A 4 19.83 -8.59 6.59
CA PRO A 4 19.59 -9.83 5.86
C PRO A 4 18.08 -10.10 5.75
N ARG A 5 17.65 -10.62 4.60
CA ARG A 5 16.29 -11.15 4.38
C ARG A 5 16.31 -12.66 4.55
N ALA A 6 15.12 -13.26 4.66
CA ALA A 6 14.99 -14.69 4.92
C ALA A 6 15.74 -15.60 3.91
N ARG A 7 15.77 -15.26 2.62
CA ARG A 7 16.57 -16.00 1.60
C ARG A 7 18.08 -15.84 1.79
N ASP A 8 18.55 -14.68 2.26
CA ASP A 8 19.97 -14.44 2.58
C ASP A 8 20.45 -15.30 3.77
N LEU A 9 19.50 -15.75 4.60
CA LEU A 9 19.72 -16.64 5.75
C LEU A 9 19.53 -18.13 5.40
N GLY A 10 19.31 -18.47 4.13
CA GLY A 10 19.17 -19.86 3.67
C GLY A 10 17.80 -20.50 3.90
N ILE A 11 16.76 -19.73 4.23
CA ILE A 11 15.39 -20.26 4.36
C ILE A 11 14.87 -20.71 2.98
N PRO A 12 14.47 -22.00 2.82
CA PRO A 12 14.10 -22.54 1.51
C PRO A 12 12.65 -22.16 1.16
N PHE A 13 12.50 -21.11 0.36
CA PHE A 13 11.21 -20.76 -0.26
C PHE A 13 11.18 -21.19 -1.72
N ASP A 14 10.01 -21.65 -2.17
CA ASP A 14 9.77 -21.99 -3.56
C ASP A 14 9.89 -20.78 -4.51
N GLY A 15 10.13 -21.08 -5.79
CA GLY A 15 10.15 -20.10 -6.88
C GLY A 15 11.38 -19.20 -6.95
N VAL A 16 11.48 -18.46 -8.06
CA VAL A 16 12.54 -17.49 -8.34
C VAL A 16 11.95 -16.08 -8.20
N PRO A 17 12.46 -15.23 -7.29
CA PRO A 17 11.94 -13.88 -7.12
C PRO A 17 12.40 -12.94 -8.25
N GLY A 18 11.73 -11.80 -8.38
CA GLY A 18 12.21 -10.67 -9.16
C GLY A 18 13.51 -10.07 -8.60
N LYS A 19 14.04 -9.06 -9.29
CA LYS A 19 15.33 -8.43 -8.99
C LYS A 19 15.41 -7.89 -7.56
N TYR A 20 14.33 -7.27 -7.08
CA TYR A 20 14.26 -6.69 -5.74
C TYR A 20 13.61 -7.66 -4.74
N ASN A 21 13.02 -8.76 -5.22
CA ASN A 21 12.20 -9.68 -4.44
C ASN A 21 11.15 -8.87 -3.64
N ALA A 22 10.44 -7.96 -4.31
CA ALA A 22 9.50 -7.02 -3.69
C ALA A 22 8.35 -6.68 -4.64
N ILE A 23 7.26 -6.11 -4.13
CA ILE A 23 6.11 -5.71 -4.96
C ILE A 23 6.48 -4.69 -6.06
N THR A 24 7.53 -3.91 -5.85
CA THR A 24 8.08 -2.94 -6.82
C THR A 24 8.82 -3.59 -7.98
N ASP A 25 8.96 -4.92 -8.01
CA ASP A 25 9.37 -5.65 -9.21
C ASP A 25 8.28 -5.59 -10.31
N VAL A 26 7.02 -5.30 -9.95
CA VAL A 26 5.96 -4.98 -10.90
C VAL A 26 6.14 -3.54 -11.38
N ASP A 27 6.32 -3.37 -12.69
CA ASP A 27 6.58 -2.05 -13.28
C ASP A 27 5.47 -1.03 -12.95
N GLY A 28 5.90 0.21 -12.67
CA GLY A 28 5.02 1.30 -12.27
C GLY A 28 4.57 1.30 -10.81
N ILE A 29 4.68 0.20 -10.05
CA ILE A 29 4.33 0.19 -8.62
C ILE A 29 5.39 0.96 -7.83
N GLN A 30 4.92 1.87 -6.97
CA GLN A 30 5.77 2.58 -6.01
C GLN A 30 5.25 2.38 -4.59
N VAL A 31 6.15 2.31 -3.62
CA VAL A 31 5.82 2.19 -2.20
C VAL A 31 6.51 3.30 -1.43
N GLY A 32 5.74 4.00 -0.58
CA GLY A 32 6.22 5.03 0.33
C GLY A 32 5.87 4.69 1.78
N PHE A 33 6.67 5.17 2.71
CA PHE A 33 6.49 4.94 4.14
C PHE A 33 6.65 6.24 4.91
N SER A 34 5.83 6.43 5.94
CA SER A 34 6.05 7.39 7.00
C SER A 34 6.06 6.62 8.32
N THR A 35 7.17 6.70 9.05
CA THR A 35 7.37 5.98 10.31
C THR A 35 7.52 6.99 11.43
N ILE A 36 6.68 6.86 12.45
CA ILE A 36 6.66 7.74 13.62
C ILE A 36 7.11 6.92 14.82
N ILE A 37 8.27 7.31 15.36
CA ILE A 37 8.88 6.73 16.56
C ILE A 37 9.19 7.89 17.49
N GLU A 38 8.35 8.09 18.50
CA GLU A 38 8.45 9.21 19.44
C GLU A 38 8.30 8.73 20.88
N GLY A 39 9.13 9.27 21.78
CA GLY A 39 9.19 8.86 23.18
C GLY A 39 9.27 7.35 23.35
N ASP A 40 8.64 6.84 24.40
CA ASP A 40 8.70 5.42 24.75
C ASP A 40 7.53 4.58 24.19
N SER A 41 6.43 5.22 23.75
CA SER A 41 5.18 4.52 23.43
C SER A 41 4.67 4.72 22.01
N ILE A 42 5.08 5.78 21.30
CA ILE A 42 4.54 6.06 19.96
C ILE A 42 5.35 5.28 18.93
N ARG A 43 4.75 4.23 18.37
CA ARG A 43 5.32 3.40 17.30
C ARG A 43 4.24 3.16 16.25
N THR A 44 4.10 4.09 15.31
CA THR A 44 3.02 4.05 14.31
C THR A 44 3.53 4.54 12.96
N GLY A 45 2.65 4.60 11.96
CA GLY A 45 2.99 5.07 10.64
C GLY A 45 1.90 4.85 9.61
N VAL A 46 2.27 5.15 8.37
CA VAL A 46 1.46 4.89 7.18
C VAL A 46 2.37 4.31 6.10
N THR A 47 1.89 3.26 5.44
CA THR A 47 2.46 2.78 4.18
C THR A 47 1.51 3.15 3.04
N ALA A 48 2.04 3.69 1.96
CA ALA A 48 1.30 4.01 0.75
C ALA A 48 1.81 3.18 -0.42
N ILE A 49 0.90 2.52 -1.14
CA ILE A 49 1.19 1.76 -2.36
C ILE A 49 0.48 2.44 -3.51
N PHE A 50 1.27 2.93 -4.46
CA PHE A 50 0.79 3.54 -5.68
C PHE A 50 0.80 2.48 -6.79
N PRO A 51 -0.37 2.12 -7.37
CA PRO A 51 -0.44 1.12 -8.42
C PRO A 51 0.11 1.62 -9.76
N ARG A 52 0.33 2.94 -9.88
CA ARG A 52 0.89 3.64 -11.03
C ARG A 52 1.96 4.61 -10.57
N ARG A 53 2.89 4.93 -11.48
CA ARG A 53 3.98 5.86 -11.20
C ARG A 53 3.42 7.27 -10.98
N THR A 54 3.76 7.90 -9.85
CA THR A 54 3.20 9.21 -9.44
C THR A 54 3.52 10.31 -10.44
N ASN A 55 4.67 10.24 -11.10
CA ASN A 55 5.15 11.25 -12.06
C ASN A 55 4.93 10.81 -13.51
N SER A 56 3.80 10.13 -13.79
CA SER A 56 3.42 9.71 -15.14
C SER A 56 2.06 10.29 -15.54
N ASP A 57 1.82 10.38 -16.85
CA ASP A 57 0.54 10.71 -17.46
C ASP A 57 -0.59 9.76 -17.01
N ARG A 58 -0.24 8.51 -16.71
CA ARG A 58 -1.15 7.47 -16.21
C ARG A 58 -1.25 7.39 -14.69
N SER A 59 -0.71 8.37 -13.96
CA SER A 59 -0.75 8.38 -12.48
C SER A 59 -2.16 8.26 -11.90
N GLN A 60 -3.16 8.79 -12.61
CA GLN A 60 -4.58 8.75 -12.24
C GLN A 60 -5.38 7.67 -12.97
N SER A 61 -4.74 6.87 -13.84
CA SER A 61 -5.43 5.82 -14.57
C SER A 61 -5.83 4.68 -13.62
N PRO A 62 -7.11 4.28 -13.59
CA PRO A 62 -7.55 3.16 -12.77
C PRO A 62 -6.80 1.86 -13.11
N CYS A 63 -6.78 0.94 -12.16
CA CYS A 63 -6.32 -0.43 -12.38
C CYS A 63 -7.41 -1.41 -11.98
N PHE A 64 -7.51 -2.52 -12.72
CA PHE A 64 -8.39 -3.61 -12.31
C PHE A 64 -7.91 -4.15 -10.96
N ALA A 65 -8.85 -4.34 -10.04
CA ALA A 65 -8.56 -4.80 -8.69
C ALA A 65 -9.71 -5.64 -8.16
N ASN A 66 -9.39 -6.47 -7.16
CA ASN A 66 -10.36 -7.26 -6.42
C ASN A 66 -9.96 -7.31 -4.94
N TRP A 67 -10.89 -7.74 -4.10
CA TRP A 67 -10.66 -7.94 -2.67
C TRP A 67 -11.29 -9.25 -2.21
N PHE A 68 -10.78 -9.80 -1.11
CA PHE A 68 -11.31 -11.00 -0.48
C PHE A 68 -11.12 -10.89 1.02
N SER A 69 -12.15 -11.30 1.78
CA SER A 69 -12.09 -11.38 3.24
C SER A 69 -12.07 -12.84 3.66
N LEU A 70 -10.94 -13.28 4.20
CA LEU A 70 -10.86 -14.56 4.89
C LEU A 70 -11.57 -14.46 6.26
N ASN A 71 -11.34 -13.36 6.99
CA ASN A 71 -11.97 -13.05 8.26
C ASN A 71 -12.13 -11.52 8.38
N GLY A 72 -13.33 -11.08 8.76
CA GLY A 72 -13.71 -9.67 8.79
C GLY A 72 -13.30 -8.89 10.05
N ASN A 73 -12.40 -9.41 10.89
CA ASN A 73 -11.96 -8.70 12.10
C ASN A 73 -10.87 -7.65 11.79
N GLY A 74 -11.24 -6.63 11.02
CA GLY A 74 -10.37 -5.54 10.60
C GLY A 74 -11.15 -4.46 9.85
N GLU A 75 -10.48 -3.34 9.58
CA GLU A 75 -11.10 -2.17 8.95
C GLU A 75 -10.52 -1.89 7.58
N ILE A 76 -11.40 -1.66 6.60
CA ILE A 76 -11.00 -1.32 5.22
C ILE A 76 -12.06 -0.41 4.58
N THR A 77 -11.60 0.71 4.02
CA THR A 77 -12.49 1.68 3.35
C THR A 77 -12.44 1.53 1.84
N GLY A 78 -13.53 1.88 1.14
CA GLY A 78 -13.57 1.90 -0.33
C GLY A 78 -13.93 0.58 -1.01
N ILE A 79 -14.10 -0.51 -0.25
CA ILE A 79 -14.38 -1.85 -0.79
C ILE A 79 -15.67 -1.96 -1.59
N HIS A 80 -16.73 -1.22 -1.23
CA HIS A 80 -18.01 -1.31 -1.95
C HIS A 80 -17.89 -0.81 -3.39
N ARG A 81 -17.18 0.31 -3.61
CA ARG A 81 -16.92 0.83 -4.95
C ARG A 81 -16.01 -0.13 -5.73
N LEU A 82 -14.99 -0.68 -5.08
CA LEU A 82 -14.07 -1.64 -5.70
C LEU A 82 -14.82 -2.91 -6.13
N ALA A 83 -15.72 -3.42 -5.29
CA ALA A 83 -16.55 -4.59 -5.59
C ALA A 83 -17.51 -4.34 -6.77
N GLU A 84 -18.11 -3.14 -6.83
CA GLU A 84 -19.05 -2.76 -7.89
C GLU A 84 -18.34 -2.55 -9.24
N SER A 85 -17.26 -1.78 -9.24
CA SER A 85 -16.60 -1.36 -10.49
C SER A 85 -15.48 -2.29 -10.94
N GLY A 86 -14.90 -3.08 -10.03
CA GLY A 86 -13.65 -3.80 -10.26
C GLY A 86 -12.44 -2.88 -10.45
N LEU A 87 -12.54 -1.60 -10.11
CA LEU A 87 -11.51 -0.58 -10.36
C LEU A 87 -10.96 0.01 -9.06
N LEU A 88 -9.64 -0.03 -8.91
CA LEU A 88 -8.90 0.74 -7.93
C LEU A 88 -8.46 2.07 -8.56
N THR A 89 -8.97 3.17 -8.01
CA THR A 89 -8.79 4.53 -8.52
C THR A 89 -7.92 5.40 -7.63
N CYS A 90 -7.43 4.88 -6.50
CA CYS A 90 -6.61 5.61 -5.56
C CYS A 90 -5.46 4.73 -5.03
N PRO A 91 -4.40 5.32 -4.45
CA PRO A 91 -3.38 4.58 -3.73
C PRO A 91 -3.97 3.75 -2.58
N ILE A 92 -3.34 2.63 -2.27
CA ILE A 92 -3.67 1.80 -1.10
C ILE A 92 -2.88 2.34 0.09
N LEU A 93 -3.58 2.68 1.17
CA LEU A 93 -2.95 3.10 2.42
C LEU A 93 -3.13 2.04 3.50
N ILE A 94 -2.07 1.78 4.26
CA ILE A 94 -2.06 0.84 5.38
C ILE A 94 -1.58 1.59 6.62
N THR A 95 -2.39 1.54 7.68
CA THR A 95 -2.13 2.21 8.97
C THR A 95 -2.70 1.38 10.13
N ASN A 96 -2.63 1.88 11.36
CA ASN A 96 -3.23 1.23 12.53
C ASN A 96 -4.77 1.37 12.53
N THR A 97 -5.46 0.48 13.24
CA THR A 97 -6.92 0.36 13.27
C THR A 97 -7.65 1.69 13.54
N LEU A 98 -7.16 2.46 14.51
CA LEU A 98 -7.82 3.71 14.94
C LEU A 98 -7.48 4.91 14.05
N SER A 99 -6.57 4.77 13.10
CA SER A 99 -6.15 5.84 12.18
C SER A 99 -6.74 5.69 10.77
N VAL A 100 -7.57 4.68 10.52
CA VAL A 100 -8.16 4.43 9.19
C VAL A 100 -8.94 5.64 8.69
N GLY A 101 -9.76 6.28 9.52
CA GLY A 101 -10.55 7.46 9.16
C GLY A 101 -9.68 8.65 8.74
N ILE A 102 -8.74 9.06 9.59
CA ILE A 102 -7.85 10.20 9.28
C ILE A 102 -6.97 9.94 8.06
N CYS A 103 -6.54 8.69 7.86
CA CYS A 103 -5.74 8.28 6.72
C CYS A 103 -6.54 8.41 5.41
N ARG A 104 -7.78 7.92 5.40
CA ARG A 104 -8.72 8.08 4.27
C ARG A 104 -8.98 9.54 3.95
N ASP A 105 -9.31 10.35 4.95
CA ASP A 105 -9.67 11.75 4.72
C ASP A 105 -8.46 12.58 4.23
N SER A 106 -7.27 12.29 4.77
CA SER A 106 -6.01 12.88 4.28
C SER A 106 -5.75 12.53 2.80
N LEU A 107 -6.07 11.30 2.37
CA LEU A 107 -5.95 10.89 0.97
C LEU A 107 -6.88 11.70 0.06
N ILE A 108 -8.14 11.88 0.46
CA ILE A 108 -9.13 12.65 -0.30
C ILE A 108 -8.65 14.10 -0.47
N LEU A 109 -8.18 14.73 0.61
CA LEU A 109 -7.64 16.08 0.58
C LEU A 109 -6.40 16.19 -0.33
N ASN A 110 -5.55 15.16 -0.35
CA ASN A 110 -4.35 15.16 -1.20
C ASN A 110 -4.71 15.02 -2.68
N ILE A 111 -5.62 14.11 -3.03
CA ILE A 111 -6.12 13.95 -4.40
C ILE A 111 -6.74 15.25 -4.90
N ALA A 112 -7.57 15.91 -4.09
CA ALA A 112 -8.22 17.17 -4.45
C ALA A 112 -7.23 18.35 -4.66
N ARG A 113 -5.98 18.24 -4.17
CA ARG A 113 -4.92 19.25 -4.40
C ARG A 113 -4.12 19.02 -5.68
N ILE A 114 -4.20 17.82 -6.24
CA ILE A 114 -3.43 17.41 -7.44
C ILE A 114 -4.33 17.46 -8.70
N LEU A 115 -5.65 17.56 -8.51
CA LEU A 115 -6.63 17.94 -9.53
C LEU A 115 -6.77 19.46 -9.60
#